data_AF-A0A1Q9MTF1-F1
#
_entry.id   AF-A0A1Q9MTF1-F1
#
_cell.length_a   1.000
_cell.length_b   1.000
_cell.length_c   1.000
_cell.angle_alpha   90.00
_cell.angle_beta   90.00
_cell.angle_gamma   90.00
#
_symmetry.space_group_name_H-M   'P 1'
#
loop_
_entity.id
_entity.type
_entity.pdbx_description
1 polymer ?
#
loop_
_entity_poly.entity_id
_entity_poly.type
_entity_poly.pdbx_seq_one_letter_code
_entity_poly.pdbx_strand_id
1 'polypeptide(L)'
;MHKWDQGNNDAVFEEYWRNIHAAIKSGLFDIIGHLDLPKKFAKTPKHPDKIAPLVDEAIELLASLKIATEFNTAGWYKPVQEQYPSMDILRKLARAGVGIVIGSDAHHPDLVGRDFIRALSLLKEAGFDELCEFSKRKCVRIPLNNHEK
;
A
#
# COMPACT_ATOMS: atom_id res chain seq x y z
N MET A 1 22.10 -17.04 7.06
CA MET A 1 20.72 -17.51 7.34
C MET A 1 19.87 -16.27 7.57
N HIS A 2 18.89 -16.00 6.71
CA HIS A 2 18.11 -14.75 6.79
C HIS A 2 17.31 -14.72 8.10
N LYS A 3 17.23 -13.54 8.76
CA LYS A 3 16.40 -13.32 9.98
C LYS A 3 14.95 -13.83 9.79
N TRP A 4 14.46 -13.82 8.56
CA TRP A 4 13.14 -14.30 8.12
C TRP A 4 12.89 -15.80 8.38
N ASP A 5 13.95 -16.62 8.38
CA ASP A 5 13.86 -18.08 8.53
C ASP A 5 14.03 -18.53 10.00
N GLN A 6 14.36 -17.60 10.89
CA GLN A 6 14.53 -17.85 12.33
C GLN A 6 13.24 -17.62 13.13
N GLY A 7 12.09 -17.42 12.46
CA GLY A 7 10.79 -17.33 13.10
C GLY A 7 10.52 -16.03 13.87
N ASN A 8 11.29 -14.98 13.63
CA ASN A 8 11.09 -13.66 14.23
C ASN A 8 10.35 -12.71 13.27
N ASN A 9 9.09 -13.05 12.95
CA ASN A 9 8.26 -12.24 12.05
C ASN A 9 8.08 -10.82 12.61
N ASP A 10 7.84 -10.66 13.93
CA ASP A 10 7.63 -9.35 14.54
C ASP A 10 8.77 -8.38 14.27
N ALA A 11 10.02 -8.79 14.49
CA ALA A 11 11.16 -7.93 14.24
C ALA A 11 11.25 -7.46 12.78
N VAL A 12 10.86 -8.29 11.82
CA VAL A 12 10.89 -7.89 10.41
C VAL A 12 9.75 -6.92 10.08
N PHE A 13 8.55 -7.15 10.61
CA PHE A 13 7.46 -6.20 10.45
C PHE A 13 7.77 -4.86 11.13
N GLU A 14 8.33 -4.87 12.35
CA GLU A 14 8.77 -3.67 13.05
C GLU A 14 9.85 -2.90 12.27
N GLU A 15 10.91 -3.58 11.82
CA GLU A 15 12.00 -2.97 11.05
C GLU A 15 11.47 -2.41 9.72
N TYR A 16 10.57 -3.14 9.07
CA TYR A 16 9.94 -2.69 7.83
C TYR A 16 9.13 -1.41 8.04
N TRP A 17 8.25 -1.36 9.04
CA TRP A 17 7.44 -0.14 9.29
C TRP A 17 8.29 1.05 9.74
N ARG A 18 9.36 0.84 10.50
CA ARG A 18 10.33 1.91 10.80
C ARG A 18 11.00 2.45 9.53
N ASN A 19 11.32 1.59 8.58
CA ASN A 19 11.87 2.02 7.29
C ASN A 19 10.83 2.76 6.45
N ILE A 20 9.56 2.36 6.49
CA ILE A 20 8.45 3.10 5.86
C ILE A 20 8.33 4.51 6.47
N HIS A 21 8.38 4.64 7.80
CA HIS A 21 8.37 5.94 8.46
C HIS A 21 9.54 6.81 8.01
N ALA A 22 10.75 6.25 7.95
CA ALA A 22 11.94 6.96 7.49
C ALA A 22 11.82 7.38 6.01
N ALA A 23 11.28 6.51 5.15
CA ALA A 23 11.05 6.82 3.74
C ALA A 23 10.05 7.97 3.58
N ILE A 24 8.94 7.95 4.31
CA ILE A 24 7.94 9.04 4.29
C ILE A 24 8.57 10.35 4.79
N LYS A 25 9.27 10.31 5.93
CA LYS A 25 9.91 11.48 6.55
C LYS A 25 11.09 12.03 5.74
N SER A 26 11.63 11.28 4.77
CA SER A 26 12.76 11.72 3.95
C SER A 26 12.44 12.85 2.97
N GLY A 27 11.17 13.01 2.58
CA GLY A 27 10.76 13.96 1.54
C GLY A 27 11.26 13.60 0.12
N LEU A 28 11.79 12.39 -0.08
CA LEU A 28 12.36 11.98 -1.37
C LEU A 28 11.31 11.46 -2.35
N PHE A 29 10.20 10.92 -1.86
CA PHE A 29 9.23 10.15 -2.65
C PHE A 29 7.86 10.80 -2.66
N ASP A 30 7.15 10.67 -3.78
CA ASP A 30 5.77 11.14 -3.93
C ASP A 30 4.76 10.02 -3.59
N ILE A 31 5.18 8.75 -3.73
CA ILE A 31 4.38 7.54 -3.54
C ILE A 31 5.19 6.51 -2.73
N ILE A 32 4.58 5.92 -1.70
CA ILE A 32 5.11 4.73 -1.03
C ILE A 32 4.47 3.48 -1.63
N GLY A 33 5.30 2.63 -2.27
CA GLY A 33 4.87 1.38 -2.92
C GLY A 33 4.54 0.26 -1.93
N HIS A 34 3.67 -0.67 -2.37
CA HIS A 34 3.31 -1.93 -1.69
C HIS A 34 3.41 -1.88 -0.15
N LEU A 35 2.56 -1.06 0.47
CA LEU A 35 2.77 -0.52 1.81
C LEU A 35 2.97 -1.57 2.91
N ASP A 36 2.37 -2.76 2.83
CA ASP A 36 2.50 -3.84 3.82
C ASP A 36 3.25 -5.08 3.29
N LEU A 37 4.23 -4.87 2.39
CA LEU A 37 5.00 -5.90 1.67
C LEU A 37 5.44 -7.15 2.47
N PRO A 38 5.86 -7.10 3.76
CA PRO A 38 6.32 -8.29 4.47
C PRO A 38 5.33 -9.46 4.44
N LYS A 39 4.02 -9.19 4.30
CA LYS A 39 3.02 -10.25 4.18
C LYS A 39 3.18 -11.13 2.94
N LYS A 40 3.93 -10.71 1.91
CA LYS A 40 4.12 -11.35 0.59
C LYS A 40 4.22 -12.88 0.63
N PHE A 41 4.92 -13.42 1.63
CA PHE A 41 5.15 -14.86 1.81
C PHE A 41 4.12 -15.56 2.71
N ALA A 42 2.90 -15.02 2.82
CA ALA A 42 1.84 -15.50 3.72
C ALA A 42 2.29 -15.61 5.19
N LYS A 43 3.15 -14.69 5.63
CA LYS A 43 3.58 -14.58 7.03
C LYS A 43 2.91 -13.38 7.68
N THR A 44 2.56 -13.53 8.95
CA THR A 44 1.97 -12.48 9.79
C THR A 44 2.81 -12.28 11.06
N PRO A 45 2.73 -11.09 11.69
CA PRO A 45 3.33 -10.89 13.01
C PRO A 45 2.66 -11.82 14.04
N LYS A 46 3.46 -12.31 14.99
CA LYS A 46 2.98 -13.06 16.16
C LYS A 46 2.27 -12.14 17.14
N HIS A 47 2.69 -10.88 17.23
CA HIS A 47 2.09 -9.86 18.08
C HIS A 47 1.57 -8.68 17.24
N PRO A 48 0.41 -8.82 16.56
CA PRO A 48 -0.13 -7.78 15.70
C PRO A 48 -0.37 -6.46 16.45
N ASP A 49 -0.70 -6.51 17.74
CA ASP A 49 -0.91 -5.32 18.58
C ASP A 49 0.35 -4.46 18.76
N LYS A 50 1.54 -5.04 18.60
CA LYS A 50 2.81 -4.28 18.59
C LYS A 50 3.08 -3.59 17.26
N ILE A 51 2.54 -4.15 16.17
CA ILE A 51 2.74 -3.64 14.82
C ILE A 51 1.69 -2.60 14.47
N ALA A 52 0.46 -2.77 14.93
CA ALA A 52 -0.66 -1.89 14.61
C ALA A 52 -0.37 -0.40 14.85
N PRO A 53 0.27 0.03 15.96
CA PRO A 53 0.64 1.44 16.16
C PRO A 53 1.60 1.97 15.09
N LEU A 54 2.52 1.14 14.58
CA LEU A 54 3.45 1.55 13.52
C LEU A 54 2.72 1.73 12.18
N VAL A 55 1.71 0.90 11.91
CA VAL A 55 0.84 1.06 10.75
C VAL A 55 0.07 2.37 10.84
N ASP A 56 -0.53 2.65 12.00
CA ASP A 56 -1.32 3.86 12.22
C ASP A 56 -0.45 5.12 12.12
N GLU A 57 0.75 5.13 12.71
CA GLU A 57 1.71 6.24 12.54
C GLU A 57 2.08 6.43 11.06
N ALA A 58 2.29 5.36 10.30
CA ALA A 58 2.61 5.49 8.87
C ALA A 58 1.47 6.15 8.09
N ILE A 59 0.22 5.81 8.40
CA ILE A 59 -0.97 6.40 7.76
C ILE A 59 -1.09 7.88 8.12
N GLU A 60 -0.87 8.25 9.39
CA GLU A 60 -0.86 9.65 9.83
C GLU A 60 0.24 10.46 9.14
N LEU A 61 1.44 9.88 8.97
CA LEU A 61 2.55 10.52 8.26
C LEU A 61 2.23 10.71 6.77
N LEU A 62 1.67 9.71 6.10
CA LEU A 62 1.24 9.83 4.69
C LEU A 62 0.23 10.96 4.52
N ALA A 63 -0.78 11.03 5.40
CA ALA A 63 -1.82 12.04 5.35
C ALA A 63 -1.26 13.45 5.61
N SER A 64 -0.51 13.63 6.70
CA SER A 64 0.03 14.93 7.12
C SER A 64 1.04 15.51 6.14
N LEU A 65 1.86 14.65 5.52
CA LEU A 65 2.89 15.05 4.56
C LEU A 65 2.40 15.02 3.10
N LYS A 66 1.12 14.69 2.87
CA LYS A 66 0.48 14.62 1.54
C LYS A 66 1.21 13.68 0.58
N ILE A 67 1.75 12.59 1.10
CA ILE A 67 2.40 11.54 0.32
C ILE A 67 1.35 10.47 -0.03
N ALA A 68 1.33 10.07 -1.30
CA ALA A 68 0.41 9.03 -1.75
C ALA A 68 0.96 7.63 -1.43
N THR A 69 0.12 6.61 -1.56
CA THR A 69 0.55 5.21 -1.53
C THR A 69 -0.05 4.43 -2.71
N GLU A 70 0.38 3.18 -2.86
CA GLU A 70 0.03 2.32 -3.98
C GLU A 70 -0.98 1.25 -3.55
N PHE A 71 -2.04 1.09 -4.33
CA PHE A 71 -2.77 -0.17 -4.45
C PHE A 71 -2.06 -1.04 -5.50
N ASN A 72 -1.43 -2.12 -5.05
CA ASN A 72 -0.60 -2.99 -5.88
C ASN A 72 -1.29 -4.35 -6.12
N THR A 73 -1.61 -4.64 -7.38
CA THR A 73 -2.34 -5.86 -7.77
C THR A 73 -1.47 -7.12 -7.80
N ALA A 74 -0.14 -6.99 -7.77
CA ALA A 74 0.76 -8.14 -7.83
C ALA A 74 0.64 -9.06 -6.60
N GLY A 75 0.14 -8.54 -5.47
CA GLY A 75 -0.06 -9.31 -4.24
C GLY A 75 -1.01 -10.51 -4.40
N TRP A 76 -2.03 -10.40 -5.27
CA TRP A 76 -2.91 -11.52 -5.62
C TRP A 76 -2.19 -12.72 -6.22
N TYR A 77 -0.99 -12.51 -6.77
CA TYR A 77 -0.18 -13.52 -7.45
C TYR A 77 1.07 -13.91 -6.65
N LYS A 78 1.11 -13.54 -5.37
CA LYS A 78 2.12 -13.98 -4.40
C LYS A 78 1.47 -14.93 -3.38
N PRO A 79 2.24 -15.67 -2.57
CA PRO A 79 1.68 -16.58 -1.57
C PRO A 79 0.60 -15.97 -0.66
N VAL A 80 0.65 -14.66 -0.39
CA VAL A 80 -0.37 -13.97 0.41
C VAL A 80 -1.75 -13.89 -0.25
N GLN A 81 -1.83 -13.95 -1.58
CA GLN A 81 -3.08 -13.91 -2.36
C GLN A 81 -3.98 -12.68 -2.06
N GLU A 82 -3.38 -11.60 -1.58
CA GLU A 82 -4.05 -10.33 -1.22
C GLU A 82 -3.25 -9.18 -1.83
N GLN A 83 -3.92 -8.13 -2.30
CA GLN A 83 -3.30 -6.88 -2.76
C GLN A 83 -2.46 -6.23 -1.64
N TYR A 84 -1.55 -5.34 -2.03
CA TYR A 84 -0.90 -4.43 -1.07
C TYR A 84 -1.52 -3.03 -1.20
N PRO A 85 -1.94 -2.36 -0.12
CA PRO A 85 -2.07 -2.90 1.23
C PRO A 85 -3.34 -3.73 1.44
N SER A 86 -3.43 -4.41 2.58
CA SER A 86 -4.62 -5.17 3.00
C SER A 86 -5.87 -4.30 3.06
N MET A 87 -7.04 -4.93 3.00
CA MET A 87 -8.31 -4.20 3.01
C MET A 87 -8.50 -3.33 4.28
N ASP A 88 -8.01 -3.80 5.43
CA ASP A 88 -8.09 -3.04 6.68
C ASP A 88 -7.23 -1.77 6.64
N ILE A 89 -6.04 -1.85 6.04
CA ILE A 89 -5.18 -0.68 5.84
C ILE A 89 -5.79 0.25 4.78
N LEU A 90 -6.36 -0.27 3.70
CA LEU A 90 -7.07 0.54 2.69
C LEU A 90 -8.19 1.38 3.31
N ARG A 91 -9.02 0.78 4.17
CA ARG A 91 -10.10 1.51 4.88
C ARG A 91 -9.55 2.59 5.80
N LYS A 92 -8.42 2.36 6.47
CA LYS A 92 -7.76 3.37 7.32
C LYS A 92 -7.18 4.51 6.48
N LEU A 93 -6.53 4.20 5.35
CA LEU A 93 -6.00 5.18 4.40
C LEU A 93 -7.10 6.08 3.82
N ALA A 94 -8.23 5.48 3.41
CA ALA A 94 -9.39 6.22 2.91
C ALA A 94 -9.93 7.20 3.96
N ARG A 95 -10.15 6.73 5.20
CA ARG A 95 -10.60 7.60 6.31
C ARG A 95 -9.62 8.74 6.62
N ALA A 96 -8.33 8.52 6.43
CA ALA A 96 -7.29 9.52 6.63
C ALA A 96 -7.09 10.48 5.44
N GLY A 97 -7.79 10.27 4.31
CA GLY A 97 -7.66 11.10 3.10
C GLY A 97 -6.33 10.92 2.35
N VAL A 98 -5.63 9.81 2.57
CA VAL A 98 -4.35 9.52 1.89
C VAL A 98 -4.59 9.32 0.40
N GLY A 99 -3.75 9.93 -0.45
CA GLY A 99 -3.83 9.74 -1.90
C GLY A 99 -3.43 8.33 -2.31
N ILE A 100 -4.08 7.77 -3.33
CA ILE A 100 -3.80 6.40 -3.78
C ILE A 100 -3.61 6.31 -5.29
N VAL A 101 -2.61 5.55 -5.71
CA VAL A 101 -2.36 5.19 -7.13
C VAL A 101 -2.59 3.69 -7.31
N ILE A 102 -2.82 3.23 -8.55
CA ILE A 102 -2.92 1.80 -8.85
C ILE A 102 -1.66 1.35 -9.62
N GLY A 103 -1.01 0.29 -9.14
CA GLY A 103 0.17 -0.31 -9.75
C GLY A 103 -0.02 -1.81 -9.98
N SER A 104 0.46 -2.31 -11.12
CA SER A 104 0.45 -3.75 -11.44
C SER A 104 1.76 -4.47 -11.09
N ASP A 105 2.82 -3.72 -10.83
CA ASP A 105 4.19 -4.24 -10.63
C ASP A 105 4.60 -5.23 -11.73
N ALA A 106 4.25 -4.88 -12.97
CA ALA A 106 4.41 -5.71 -14.15
C ALA A 106 5.89 -5.88 -14.52
N HIS A 107 6.37 -7.11 -14.48
CA HIS A 107 7.70 -7.51 -14.95
C HIS A 107 7.66 -8.17 -16.34
N HIS A 108 6.48 -8.18 -16.98
CA HIS A 108 6.26 -8.63 -18.36
C HIS A 108 5.16 -7.74 -19.00
N PRO A 109 5.24 -7.39 -20.29
CA PRO A 109 4.27 -6.51 -20.95
C PRO A 109 2.81 -6.95 -20.77
N ASP A 110 2.54 -8.26 -20.84
CA ASP A 110 1.18 -8.81 -20.70
C ASP A 110 0.57 -8.62 -19.30
N LEU A 111 1.36 -8.21 -18.32
CA LEU A 111 0.90 -7.98 -16.95
C LEU A 111 0.57 -6.51 -16.67
N VAL A 112 0.82 -5.61 -17.62
CA VAL A 112 0.51 -4.17 -17.47
C VAL A 112 -0.99 -3.99 -17.27
N GLY A 113 -1.36 -3.28 -16.21
CA GLY A 113 -2.78 -2.99 -15.90
C GLY A 113 -3.58 -4.20 -15.40
N ARG A 114 -2.91 -5.33 -15.13
CA ARG A 114 -3.58 -6.56 -14.70
C ARG A 114 -4.44 -6.30 -13.46
N ASP A 115 -5.71 -6.67 -13.58
CA ASP A 115 -6.76 -6.59 -12.56
C ASP A 115 -7.09 -5.18 -12.04
N PHE A 116 -6.87 -4.14 -12.85
CA PHE A 116 -7.21 -2.76 -12.45
C PHE A 116 -8.71 -2.58 -12.19
N ILE A 117 -9.59 -3.26 -12.94
CA ILE A 117 -11.04 -3.22 -12.70
C ILE A 117 -11.39 -3.74 -11.30
N ARG A 118 -10.76 -4.84 -10.87
CA ARG A 118 -10.92 -5.38 -9.53
C ARG A 118 -10.38 -4.41 -8.46
N ALA A 119 -9.23 -3.78 -8.73
CA ALA A 119 -8.64 -2.78 -7.85
C ALA A 119 -9.59 -1.59 -7.62
N LEU A 120 -10.18 -1.06 -8.70
CA LEU A 120 -11.15 0.04 -8.64
C LEU A 120 -12.37 -0.33 -7.76
N SER A 121 -12.89 -1.55 -7.92
CA SER A 121 -14.01 -2.02 -7.09
C SER A 121 -13.66 -2.04 -5.60
N LEU A 122 -12.48 -2.54 -5.25
CA LEU A 122 -12.04 -2.63 -3.84
C LEU A 122 -11.71 -1.26 -3.26
N LEU A 123 -11.16 -0.34 -4.05
CA LEU A 123 -10.93 1.03 -3.63
C LEU A 123 -12.24 1.75 -3.30
N LYS A 124 -13.28 1.58 -4.15
CA LYS A 124 -14.62 2.08 -3.85
C LYS A 124 -15.19 1.46 -2.56
N GLU A 125 -15.07 0.14 -2.38
CA GLU A 125 -15.51 -0.55 -1.16
C GLU A 125 -14.75 -0.07 0.09
N ALA A 126 -13.45 0.22 -0.04
CA ALA A 126 -12.63 0.75 1.06
C ALA A 126 -12.97 2.20 1.44
N GLY A 127 -13.69 2.93 0.58
CA GLY A 127 -14.14 4.31 0.82
C GLY A 127 -13.37 5.38 0.05
N PHE A 128 -12.60 5.02 -0.98
CA PHE A 128 -11.99 6.00 -1.88
C PHE A 128 -13.01 6.49 -2.92
N ASP A 129 -12.98 7.78 -3.22
CA ASP A 129 -13.77 8.47 -4.25
C ASP A 129 -12.90 8.99 -5.41
N GLU A 130 -11.59 9.06 -5.22
CA GLU A 130 -10.61 9.56 -6.18
C GLU A 130 -9.30 8.76 -6.19
N LEU A 131 -8.58 8.82 -7.31
CA LEU A 131 -7.20 8.36 -7.47
C LEU A 131 -6.24 9.56 -7.55
N CYS A 132 -4.97 9.37 -7.23
CA CYS A 132 -3.90 10.28 -7.61
C CYS A 132 -3.33 9.86 -8.98
N GLU A 133 -3.17 10.85 -9.87
CA GLU A 133 -2.29 10.79 -11.03
C GLU A 133 -1.13 11.74 -10.79
N PHE A 134 0.10 11.34 -11.12
CA PHE A 134 1.27 12.18 -10.93
C PHE A 134 1.84 12.68 -12.26
N SER A 135 2.02 13.99 -12.37
CA SER A 135 2.74 14.63 -13.47
C SER A 135 3.76 15.62 -12.91
N LYS A 136 5.02 15.50 -13.32
CA LYS A 136 6.13 16.32 -12.81
C LYS A 136 6.13 16.43 -11.27
N ARG A 137 5.94 15.28 -10.60
CA ARG A 137 5.87 15.14 -9.12
C ARG A 137 4.69 15.84 -8.44
N LYS A 138 3.65 16.23 -9.18
CA LYS A 138 2.43 16.83 -8.62
C LYS A 138 1.29 15.83 -8.74
N CYS A 139 0.62 15.52 -7.62
CA CYS A 139 -0.63 14.74 -7.65
C CYS A 139 -1.77 15.61 -8.17
N VAL A 140 -2.50 15.08 -9.15
CA VAL A 140 -3.81 15.51 -9.60
C VAL A 140 -4.80 14.44 -9.16
N ARG A 141 -5.89 14.85 -8.49
CA ARG A 141 -6.92 13.91 -8.06
C ARG A 141 -7.94 13.66 -9.17
N ILE A 142 -8.25 12.40 -9.45
CA ILE A 142 -9.14 11.95 -10.52
C ILE A 142 -10.32 11.17 -9.92
N PRO A 143 -11.58 11.60 -10.09
CA PRO A 143 -12.74 10.90 -9.54
C PRO A 143 -12.90 9.47 -10.08
N LEU A 144 -13.17 8.51 -9.18
CA LEU A 144 -13.40 7.08 -9.50
C LEU A 144 -14.73 6.81 -10.23
N ASN A 145 -15.63 7.79 -10.29
CA ASN A 145 -16.93 7.68 -10.96
C ASN A 145 -16.85 7.84 -12.48
N ASN A 146 -15.68 8.19 -13.03
CA ASN A 146 -15.49 8.43 -14.47
C ASN A 146 -15.14 7.19 -15.29
N HIS A 147 -15.10 5.99 -14.69
CA HIS A 147 -14.66 4.75 -15.35
C HIS A 147 -15.78 3.78 -15.72
N GLU A 148 -17.04 4.24 -15.73
CA GLU A 148 -18.17 3.51 -16.33
C GLU A 148 -18.24 3.81 -17.84
N LYS A 149 -17.30 3.30 -18.64
CA LYS A 149 -17.43 3.20 -20.09
C LYS A 149 -16.77 1.94 -20.63
#